data_AF-A0A6L7G9J7-F1
#
_entry.id   AF-A0A6L7G9J7-F1
#
_cell.length_a   1.000
_cell.length_b   1.000
_cell.length_c   1.000
_cell.angle_alpha   90.00
_cell.angle_beta   90.00
_cell.angle_gamma   90.00
#
_symmetry.space_group_name_H-M   'P 1'
#
loop_
_entity.id
_entity.type
_entity.pdbx_description
1 polymer ?
#
loop_
_entity_poly.entity_id
_entity_poly.type
_entity_poly.pdbx_seq_one_letter_code
_entity_poly.pdbx_strand_id
1 'polypeptide(L)' 'MLQDRRAGIFLAEVEGQIAGLASGSLTCDVEFGWACELEDLYVRPAFRGRGLARRLAETVLA' A
#
# COMPACT_ATOMS: atom_id res chain seq x y z
N MET A 1 -6.01 1.22 -11.58
CA MET A 1 -5.90 0.34 -10.39
C MET A 1 -6.82 -0.88 -10.41
N LEU A 2 -8.14 -0.78 -10.14
CA LEU A 2 -8.95 -1.97 -9.80
C LEU A 2 -9.05 -3.10 -10.85
N GLN A 3 -8.76 -2.83 -12.11
CA GLN A 3 -8.73 -3.82 -13.19
C GLN A 3 -7.33 -4.01 -13.78
N ASP A 4 -6.33 -3.28 -13.28
CA ASP A 4 -4.95 -3.44 -13.72
C ASP A 4 -4.28 -4.54 -12.90
N ARG A 5 -3.80 -5.58 -13.57
CA ARG A 5 -3.10 -6.72 -12.95
C ARG A 5 -1.78 -6.34 -12.30
N ARG A 6 -1.26 -5.15 -12.60
CA ARG A 6 -0.03 -4.59 -12.04
C ARG A 6 -0.29 -3.69 -10.84
N ALA A 7 -1.53 -3.55 -10.40
CA ALA A 7 -1.90 -2.78 -9.23
C ALA A 7 -2.48 -3.68 -8.14
N GLY A 8 -2.24 -3.30 -6.89
CA GLY A 8 -2.70 -4.03 -5.71
C GLY A 8 -3.21 -3.08 -4.63
N ILE A 9 -4.13 -3.60 -3.80
CA ILE A 9 -4.58 -2.97 -2.56
C ILE A 9 -4.36 -3.98 -1.44
N PHE A 10 -3.69 -3.54 -0.38
CA PHE A 10 -3.38 -4.33 0.80
C PHE A 10 -4.10 -3.76 2.00
N LEU A 11 -4.66 -4.64 2.83
CA LEU A 11 -5.36 -4.27 4.06
C LEU A 11 -4.54 -4.71 5.27
N ALA A 12 -4.44 -3.84 6.24
CA ALA A 12 -3.96 -4.19 7.57
C ALA A 12 -5.15 -4.55 8.45
N GLU A 13 -5.23 -5.80 8.88
CA GLU A 13 -6.22 -6.28 9.82
C GLU A 13 -5.61 -6.43 11.22
N VAL A 14 -6.31 -5.94 12.23
CA VAL A 14 -5.96 -6.08 13.65
C VAL A 14 -7.19 -6.55 14.39
N GLU A 15 -7.14 -7.76 14.95
CA GLU A 15 -8.24 -8.35 15.75
C GLU A 15 -9.59 -8.34 15.00
N GLY A 16 -9.59 -8.71 13.71
CA GLY A 16 -10.82 -8.73 12.90
C GLY A 16 -11.26 -7.36 12.39
N GLN A 17 -10.55 -6.27 12.73
CA GLN A 17 -10.87 -4.92 12.28
C GLN A 17 -9.87 -4.44 11.23
N ILE A 18 -10.38 -3.85 10.15
CA ILE A 18 -9.54 -3.14 9.20
C ILE A 18 -8.98 -1.88 9.88
N ALA A 19 -7.66 -1.88 10.06
CA ALA A 19 -6.89 -0.82 10.71
C ALA A 19 -6.33 0.20 9.71
N GLY A 20 -6.10 -0.21 8.46
CA GLY A 20 -5.56 0.63 7.41
C GLY A 20 -5.45 -0.08 6.07
N LEU A 21 -4.98 0.66 5.07
CA LEU A 21 -4.72 0.16 3.73
C LEU A 21 -3.47 0.80 3.13
N ALA A 22 -2.90 0.11 2.15
CA ALA A 22 -2.01 0.71 1.17
C ALA A 22 -2.37 0.24 -0.23
N SER A 23 -2.13 1.07 -1.23
CA SER A 23 -2.27 0.72 -2.64
C SER A 23 -0.96 1.00 -3.37
N GLY A 24 -0.67 0.23 -4.40
CA GLY A 24 0.46 0.51 -5.26
C GLY A 24 0.31 -0.12 -6.64
N SER A 25 1.12 0.36 -7.57
CA SER A 25 1.13 -0.12 -8.94
C SER A 25 2.53 -0.15 -9.55
N LEU A 26 2.75 -1.10 -10.46
CA LEU A 26 3.95 -1.16 -11.27
C LEU A 26 3.73 -0.34 -12.55
N THR A 27 4.45 0.78 -12.66
CA THR A 27 4.43 1.71 -13.79
C THR A 27 5.72 1.61 -14.59
N CYS A 28 5.68 2.01 -15.87
CA CYS A 28 6.86 2.14 -16.71
C CYS A 28 6.81 3.49 -17.40
N ASP A 29 7.72 4.39 -17.04
CA ASP A 29 7.83 5.71 -17.66
C ASP A 29 9.15 5.88 -18.43
N VAL A 30 9.30 7.03 -19.09
CA VAL A 30 10.46 7.35 -19.94
C VAL A 30 11.69 7.84 -19.15
N GLU A 31 11.51 8.32 -17.93
CA GLU A 31 12.55 8.95 -17.12
C GLU A 31 13.24 7.94 -16.18
N PHE A 32 12.47 7.03 -15.61
CA PHE A 32 12.89 6.08 -14.58
C PHE A 32 12.67 4.60 -14.98
N GLY A 33 11.99 4.33 -16.10
CA GLY A 33 11.72 2.95 -16.54
C GLY A 33 10.69 2.27 -15.64
N TRP A 34 10.88 0.97 -15.36
CA TRP A 34 9.97 0.21 -14.47
C TRP A 34 10.14 0.64 -13.02
N ALA A 35 9.07 1.11 -12.40
CA ALA A 35 9.04 1.54 -11.00
C ALA A 35 7.77 1.04 -10.30
N CYS A 36 7.86 0.83 -9.00
CA CYS A 36 6.69 0.61 -8.15
C CYS A 36 6.32 1.92 -7.46
N GLU A 37 5.08 2.35 -7.63
CA GLU A 37 4.53 3.53 -6.97
C GLU A 37 3.69 3.09 -5.76
N LEU A 38 3.95 3.71 -4.62
CA LEU A 38 3.05 3.69 -3.47
C LEU A 38 2.08 4.86 -3.60
N GLU A 39 0.81 4.58 -3.86
CA GLU A 39 -0.19 5.60 -4.19
C GLU A 39 -0.93 6.08 -2.92
N ASP A 40 -1.77 5.23 -2.33
CA ASP A 40 -2.47 5.53 -1.09
C ASP A 40 -1.85 4.80 0.08
N LEU A 41 -1.70 5.48 1.22
CA LEU A 41 -1.33 4.87 2.49
C LEU A 41 -2.13 5.54 3.62
N TYR A 42 -2.98 4.76 4.28
CA TYR A 42 -3.81 5.27 5.37
C TYR A 42 -3.89 4.29 6.53
N VAL A 43 -3.77 4.83 7.76
CA VAL A 43 -4.03 4.10 9.01
C VAL A 43 -5.03 4.90 9.84
N ARG A 44 -6.09 4.23 10.29
CA ARG A 44 -7.13 4.78 11.16
C ARG A 44 -6.48 5.34 12.44
N PRO A 45 -6.88 6.53 12.93
CA PRO A 45 -6.26 7.17 14.09
C PRO A 45 -6.04 6.28 15.31
N ALA A 46 -7.01 5.42 15.65
CA ALA A 46 -6.95 4.50 16.80
C ALA A 46 -5.82 3.44 16.72
N PHE A 47 -5.25 3.22 15.54
CA PHE A 47 -4.21 2.21 15.28
C PHE A 47 -2.85 2.82 14.92
N ARG A 48 -2.71 4.15 14.95
CA ARG A 48 -1.45 4.85 14.69
C ARG A 48 -0.44 4.63 15.82
N GLY A 49 0.84 4.89 15.53
CA GLY A 49 1.95 4.67 16.48
C GLY A 49 2.37 3.21 16.66
N ARG A 50 1.72 2.26 15.96
CA ARG A 50 1.99 0.81 16.05
C ARG A 50 2.84 0.26 14.90
N GLY A 51 3.41 1.12 14.06
CA GLY A 51 4.22 0.73 12.91
C GLY A 51 3.46 0.15 11.71
N LEU A 52 2.11 0.18 11.69
CA LEU A 52 1.29 -0.38 10.60
C LEU A 52 1.57 0.29 9.25
N ALA A 53 1.78 1.61 9.22
CA ALA A 53 2.06 2.32 7.98
C ALA A 53 3.35 1.82 7.30
N ARG A 54 4.40 1.56 8.09
CA ARG A 54 5.65 0.99 7.59
C ARG A 54 5.43 -0.42 7.02
N ARG A 55 4.74 -1.30 7.76
CA ARG A 55 4.48 -2.67 7.30
C ARG A 55 3.67 -2.69 5.99
N LEU A 56 2.67 -1.82 5.88
CA LEU A 56 1.88 -1.65 4.66
C LEU A 56 2.75 -1.18 3.48
N ALA A 57 3.58 -0.15 3.68
CA ALA A 57 4.50 0.32 2.64
C ALA A 57 5.50 -0.77 2.21
N GLU A 58 6.11 -1.49 3.17
CA GLU A 58 7.00 -2.61 2.89
C GLU A 58 6.29 -3.73 2.11
N THR A 59 4.99 -3.95 2.34
CA THR A 59 4.20 -4.96 1.60
C THR A 59 3.96 -4.56 0.16
N VAL A 60 3.82 -3.26 -0.12
CA VAL A 60 3.69 -2.75 -1.49
C VAL A 60 5.02 -2.83 -2.25
N LEU A 61 6.13 -2.59 -1.57
CA LEU A 61 7.45 -2.45 -2.19
C LEU A 61 8.29 -3.74 -2.26
N ALA A 62 7.85 -4.83 -1.61
CA ALA A 62 8.55 -6.12 -1.57
C ALA A 62 8.12 -7.02 -2.73
#